data_AF-A0AAV0LI41-F1
#
_entry.id   AF-A0AAV0LI41-F1
#
_cell.length_a   1.000
_cell.length_b   1.000
_cell.length_c   1.000
_cell.angle_alpha   90.00
_cell.angle_beta   90.00
_cell.angle_gamma   90.00
#
_symmetry.space_group_name_H-M   'P 1'
#
loop_
_entity.id
_entity.type
_entity.pdbx_description
1 polymer ?
#
loop_
_entity_poly.entity_id
_entity_poly.type
_entity_poly.pdbx_seq_one_letter_code
_entity_poly.pdbx_strand_id
1 'polypeptide(L)'
;FAQQWIKSYIQPYFPATNLVWILVGNEVLSKANRFIIGTLVPGMQTLHAALVGASLDRQIQISTPQSLGILSASTPPSAEKFHGGYDVHILKPMLGFLISRNSPFMINPYPFFGCSEETLDYALFRPNSGVLDPNTKLRYTNMLDAQLDAVFSTMKLPSDSSSSETVDDLEALLAMEERWTETNSASSG
;
A
#
# COMPACT_ATOMS: atom_id res chain seq x y z
N PHE A 1 -8.12 -2.00 25.15
CA PHE A 1 -8.82 -1.07 24.23
C PHE A 1 -9.27 -1.75 22.93
N ALA A 2 -8.37 -2.32 22.11
CA ALA A 2 -8.74 -2.93 20.81
C ALA A 2 -9.85 -4.00 20.90
N GLN A 3 -9.78 -4.92 21.87
CA GLN A 3 -10.83 -5.93 22.09
C GLN A 3 -12.21 -5.31 22.36
N GLN A 4 -12.25 -4.28 23.21
CA GLN A 4 -13.50 -3.56 23.50
C GLN A 4 -14.02 -2.83 22.26
N TRP A 5 -13.14 -2.25 21.45
CA TRP A 5 -13.51 -1.60 20.20
C TRP A 5 -14.15 -2.60 19.22
N ILE A 6 -13.52 -3.76 19.02
CA ILE A 6 -14.08 -4.84 18.17
C ILE A 6 -15.45 -5.30 18.69
N LYS A 7 -15.57 -5.54 20.01
CA LYS A 7 -16.83 -5.94 20.63
C LYS A 7 -17.96 -4.92 20.45
N SER A 8 -17.60 -3.63 20.38
CA SER A 8 -18.58 -2.55 20.31
C SER A 8 -18.95 -2.18 18.86
N TYR A 9 -18.00 -2.26 17.93
CA TYR A 9 -18.14 -1.70 16.59
C TYR A 9 -18.06 -2.71 15.45
N ILE A 10 -17.60 -3.93 15.71
CA ILE A 10 -17.44 -4.97 14.68
C ILE A 10 -18.40 -6.13 14.93
N GLN A 11 -18.30 -6.78 16.10
CA GLN A 11 -19.08 -7.99 16.41
C GLN A 11 -20.60 -7.83 16.30
N PRO A 12 -21.23 -6.70 16.71
CA PRO A 12 -22.68 -6.57 16.61
C PRO A 12 -23.22 -6.55 15.17
N TYR A 13 -22.38 -6.21 14.20
CA TYR A 13 -22.75 -6.08 12.80
C TYR A 13 -22.29 -7.26 11.95
N PHE A 14 -21.38 -8.10 12.46
CA PHE A 14 -20.84 -9.24 11.74
C PHE A 14 -21.60 -10.53 12.11
N PRO A 15 -21.99 -11.40 11.14
CA PRO A 15 -21.71 -11.34 9.71
C PRO A 15 -22.80 -10.65 8.86
N ALA A 16 -23.81 -10.01 9.48
CA ALA A 16 -24.90 -9.37 8.72
C ALA A 16 -24.40 -8.29 7.74
N THR A 17 -23.31 -7.61 8.10
CA THR A 17 -22.53 -6.72 7.24
C THR A 17 -21.24 -7.42 6.81
N ASN A 18 -20.95 -7.41 5.51
CA ASN A 18 -19.70 -7.94 4.96
C ASN A 18 -18.53 -7.00 5.25
N LEU A 19 -17.93 -7.14 6.44
CA LEU A 19 -16.73 -6.42 6.84
C LEU A 19 -15.50 -7.22 6.36
N VAL A 20 -14.71 -6.63 5.47
CA VAL A 20 -13.52 -7.28 4.89
C VAL A 20 -12.20 -6.65 5.34
N TRP A 21 -12.21 -5.34 5.65
CA TRP A 21 -11.01 -4.60 6.05
C TRP A 21 -11.27 -3.63 7.20
N ILE A 22 -10.27 -3.46 8.05
CA ILE A 22 -10.18 -2.32 8.97
C ILE A 22 -8.94 -1.49 8.63
N LEU A 23 -9.16 -0.20 8.38
CA LEU A 23 -8.13 0.75 7.98
C LEU A 23 -7.68 1.56 9.18
N VAL A 24 -6.47 1.32 9.67
CA VAL A 24 -5.91 1.98 10.85
C VAL A 24 -5.32 3.32 10.42
N GLY A 25 -6.12 4.38 10.57
CA GLY A 25 -5.77 5.72 10.13
C GLY A 25 -5.88 5.90 8.62
N ASN A 26 -5.54 7.12 8.16
CA ASN A 26 -5.53 7.48 6.75
C ASN A 26 -4.39 8.47 6.49
N GLU A 27 -3.43 8.10 5.65
CA GLU A 27 -2.26 8.90 5.26
C GLU A 27 -1.44 9.40 6.47
N VAL A 28 -1.34 8.55 7.50
CA VAL A 28 -0.75 8.88 8.80
C VAL A 28 0.68 9.38 8.67
N LEU A 29 1.49 8.74 7.80
CA LEU A 29 2.89 9.10 7.59
C LEU A 29 3.07 10.52 7.03
N SER A 30 2.07 11.06 6.32
CA SER A 30 2.12 12.38 5.70
C SER A 30 1.48 13.47 6.56
N LYS A 31 0.60 13.10 7.50
CA LYS A 31 -0.26 14.06 8.23
C LYS A 31 0.00 14.12 9.74
N ALA A 32 0.49 13.04 10.33
CA ALA A 32 0.57 12.91 11.78
C ALA A 32 1.94 13.31 12.33
N ASN A 33 2.00 13.56 13.64
CA ASN A 33 3.27 13.78 14.32
C ASN A 33 4.05 12.45 14.49
N ARG A 34 5.35 12.55 14.78
CA ARG A 34 6.25 11.40 14.93
C ARG A 34 5.79 10.36 15.97
N PHE A 35 5.11 10.80 17.03
CA PHE A 35 4.59 9.89 18.06
C PHE A 35 3.46 9.02 17.51
N ILE A 36 2.50 9.61 16.79
CA ILE A 36 1.41 8.85 16.15
C ILE A 36 1.96 7.93 15.06
N ILE A 37 2.91 8.41 14.24
CA ILE A 37 3.57 7.58 13.22
C ILE A 37 4.24 6.37 13.87
N GLY A 38 5.00 6.55 14.95
CA GLY A 38 5.68 5.48 15.67
C GLY A 38 4.74 4.45 16.32
N THR A 39 3.48 4.80 16.57
CA THR A 39 2.48 3.89 17.16
C THR A 39 1.61 3.19 16.11
N LEU A 40 1.75 3.52 14.83
CA LEU A 40 0.89 2.99 13.76
C LEU A 40 0.99 1.46 13.63
N VAL A 41 2.19 0.92 13.39
CA VAL A 41 2.39 -0.53 13.21
C VAL A 41 2.05 -1.31 14.49
N PRO A 42 2.49 -0.90 15.71
CA PRO A 42 2.02 -1.52 16.95
C PRO A 42 0.49 -1.48 17.13
N GLY A 43 -0.16 -0.39 16.71
CA GLY A 43 -1.62 -0.26 16.73
C GLY A 43 -2.31 -1.26 15.80
N MET A 44 -1.80 -1.43 14.58
CA MET A 44 -2.28 -2.44 13.63
C MET A 44 -2.15 -3.85 14.21
N GLN A 45 -0.98 -4.20 14.76
CA GLN A 45 -0.72 -5.51 15.38
C GLN A 45 -1.64 -5.77 16.58
N THR A 46 -1.88 -4.76 17.41
CA THR A 46 -2.78 -4.87 18.57
C THR A 46 -4.22 -5.11 18.15
N LEU A 47 -4.69 -4.43 17.10
CA LEU A 47 -6.03 -4.63 16.57
C LEU A 47 -6.17 -6.01 15.93
N HIS A 48 -5.13 -6.48 15.26
CA HIS A 48 -5.06 -7.81 14.68
C HIS A 48 -5.16 -8.91 15.74
N ALA A 49 -4.38 -8.81 16.82
CA ALA A 49 -4.46 -9.74 17.93
C ALA A 49 -5.87 -9.78 18.56
N ALA A 50 -6.57 -8.65 18.58
CA ALA A 50 -7.94 -8.59 19.05
C ALA A 50 -8.94 -9.26 18.07
N LEU A 51 -8.71 -9.18 16.75
CA LEU A 51 -9.48 -9.95 15.76
C LEU A 51 -9.25 -11.46 15.91
N VAL A 52 -8.00 -11.88 16.16
CA VAL A 52 -7.66 -13.29 16.45
C VAL A 52 -8.42 -13.78 17.67
N GLY A 53 -8.42 -13.01 18.76
CA GLY A 53 -9.18 -13.34 19.97
C GLY A 53 -10.70 -13.42 19.76
N ALA A 54 -11.21 -12.75 18.73
CA ALA A 54 -12.61 -12.80 18.30
C ALA A 54 -12.88 -13.85 17.20
N SER A 55 -11.87 -14.57 16.73
CA SER A 55 -11.95 -15.50 15.59
C SER A 55 -12.42 -14.85 14.27
N LEU A 56 -12.09 -13.56 14.08
CA LEU A 56 -12.46 -12.77 12.89
C LEU A 56 -11.28 -12.50 11.94
N ASP A 57 -10.07 -12.91 12.32
CA ASP A 57 -8.82 -12.57 11.61
C ASP A 57 -8.67 -13.21 10.23
N ARG A 58 -9.49 -14.22 9.93
CA ARG A 58 -9.59 -14.83 8.59
C ARG A 58 -10.57 -14.13 7.66
N GLN A 59 -11.45 -13.31 8.20
CA GLN A 59 -12.53 -12.65 7.47
C GLN A 59 -12.25 -11.15 7.32
N ILE A 60 -11.62 -10.55 8.33
CA ILE A 60 -11.33 -9.13 8.40
C ILE A 60 -9.82 -8.94 8.43
N GLN A 61 -9.27 -8.30 7.40
CA GLN A 61 -7.85 -7.98 7.33
C GLN A 61 -7.60 -6.54 7.81
N ILE A 62 -6.37 -6.27 8.24
CA ILE A 62 -5.98 -4.92 8.69
C ILE A 62 -5.02 -4.31 7.68
N SER A 63 -5.26 -3.04 7.34
CA SER A 63 -4.36 -2.23 6.51
C SER A 63 -4.33 -0.77 7.00
N THR A 64 -3.56 0.07 6.32
CA THR A 64 -3.48 1.52 6.57
C THR A 64 -3.20 2.24 5.24
N PRO A 65 -4.17 3.01 4.70
CA PRO A 65 -3.97 3.75 3.46
C PRO A 65 -2.85 4.77 3.57
N GLN A 66 -1.93 4.74 2.63
CA GLN A 66 -0.86 5.71 2.49
C GLN A 66 -1.17 6.73 1.39
N SER A 67 -0.59 7.93 1.48
CA SER A 67 -0.58 8.85 0.35
C SER A 67 0.63 8.55 -0.54
N LEU A 68 0.64 9.04 -1.78
CA LEU A 68 1.85 8.99 -2.62
C LEU A 68 3.01 9.84 -2.06
N GLY A 69 2.77 10.68 -1.05
CA GLY A 69 3.81 11.43 -0.36
C GLY A 69 4.78 10.58 0.47
N ILE A 70 4.58 9.26 0.55
CA ILE A 70 5.57 8.34 1.10
C ILE A 70 6.73 8.07 0.12
N LEU A 71 6.63 8.53 -1.13
CA LEU A 71 7.61 8.34 -2.18
C LEU A 71 8.57 9.54 -2.29
N SER A 72 9.74 9.32 -2.86
CA SER A 72 10.80 10.32 -3.04
C SER A 72 10.59 11.29 -4.22
N ALA A 73 9.59 11.04 -5.07
CA ALA A 73 9.31 11.75 -6.32
C ALA A 73 10.45 11.61 -7.36
N SER A 74 10.89 10.38 -7.60
CA SER A 74 11.88 10.05 -8.62
C SER A 74 11.20 9.77 -9.98
N THR A 75 11.99 9.73 -11.05
CA THR A 75 11.51 9.37 -12.39
C THR A 75 12.58 8.50 -13.05
N PRO A 76 12.22 7.40 -13.73
CA PRO A 76 10.86 6.89 -14.04
C PRO A 76 10.20 6.12 -12.87
N PRO A 77 8.93 5.65 -12.98
CA PRO A 77 8.27 4.86 -11.93
C PRO A 77 9.11 3.72 -11.35
N SER A 78 9.83 2.97 -12.21
CA SER A 78 10.70 1.88 -11.77
C SER A 78 11.91 2.29 -10.91
N ALA A 79 12.25 3.58 -10.88
CA ALA A 79 13.34 4.12 -10.08
C ALA A 79 12.86 4.74 -8.76
N GLU A 80 11.56 4.71 -8.48
CA GLU A 80 10.99 5.29 -7.27
C GLU A 80 11.47 4.58 -6.01
N LYS A 81 11.57 5.35 -4.92
CA LYS A 81 11.96 4.86 -3.60
C LYS A 81 11.06 5.48 -2.54
N PHE A 82 10.99 4.83 -1.38
CA PHE A 82 10.36 5.44 -0.22
C PHE A 82 11.16 6.68 0.19
N HIS A 83 10.45 7.69 0.65
CA HIS A 83 11.05 8.87 1.25
C HIS A 83 11.83 8.47 2.51
N GLY A 84 13.09 8.93 2.60
CA GLY A 84 13.97 8.58 3.70
C GLY A 84 13.42 9.02 5.06
N GLY A 85 13.64 8.20 6.08
CA GLY A 85 13.31 8.53 7.48
C GLY A 85 12.16 7.70 8.06
N TYR A 86 11.30 7.15 7.22
CA TYR A 86 10.23 6.20 7.63
C TYR A 86 10.33 4.84 6.96
N ASP A 87 11.14 4.73 5.90
CA ASP A 87 11.42 3.52 5.13
C ASP A 87 11.83 2.34 6.02
N VAL A 88 12.86 2.51 6.86
CA VAL A 88 13.41 1.40 7.66
C VAL A 88 12.55 1.10 8.89
N HIS A 89 12.11 2.13 9.62
CA HIS A 89 11.51 1.94 10.95
C HIS A 89 9.99 1.87 10.96
N ILE A 90 9.32 2.24 9.86
CA ILE A 90 7.85 2.25 9.77
C ILE A 90 7.38 1.42 8.60
N LEU A 91 7.84 1.72 7.38
CA LEU A 91 7.34 1.08 6.15
C LEU A 91 7.80 -0.38 6.04
N LYS A 92 9.07 -0.69 6.31
CA LYS A 92 9.53 -2.10 6.31
C LYS A 92 8.78 -2.98 7.34
N PRO A 93 8.65 -2.59 8.62
CA PRO A 93 7.81 -3.34 9.57
C PRO A 93 6.33 -3.41 9.19
N MET A 94 5.78 -2.35 8.58
CA MET A 94 4.41 -2.34 8.08
C MET A 94 4.23 -3.36 6.96
N LEU A 95 5.10 -3.38 5.96
CA LEU A 95 5.07 -4.34 4.86
C LEU A 95 5.19 -5.76 5.37
N GLY A 96 6.17 -6.05 6.24
CA GLY A 96 6.33 -7.37 6.84
C GLY A 96 5.09 -7.83 7.62
N PHE A 97 4.45 -6.92 8.38
CA PHE A 97 3.17 -7.21 9.02
C PHE A 97 2.07 -7.55 8.01
N LEU A 98 1.88 -6.71 6.98
CA LEU A 98 0.83 -6.91 5.97
C LEU A 98 1.02 -8.24 5.22
N ILE A 99 2.25 -8.53 4.80
CA ILE A 99 2.67 -9.78 4.17
C ILE A 99 2.31 -10.98 5.05
N SER A 100 2.78 -10.98 6.31
CA SER A 100 2.55 -12.11 7.24
C SER A 100 1.07 -12.39 7.52
N ARG A 101 0.20 -11.39 7.31
CA ARG A 101 -1.25 -11.46 7.53
C ARG A 101 -2.06 -11.54 6.26
N ASN A 102 -1.40 -11.64 5.11
CA ASN A 102 -2.04 -11.66 3.81
C ASN A 102 -2.87 -10.40 3.50
N SER A 103 -2.59 -9.29 4.19
CA SER A 103 -3.31 -8.02 4.07
C SER A 103 -2.78 -7.18 2.92
N PRO A 104 -3.63 -6.34 2.28
CA PRO A 104 -3.19 -5.45 1.20
C PRO A 104 -2.38 -4.27 1.74
N PHE A 105 -1.40 -3.80 0.96
CA PHE A 105 -0.84 -2.45 1.10
C PHE A 105 -1.73 -1.47 0.33
N MET A 106 -2.30 -0.48 1.03
CA MET A 106 -3.25 0.46 0.44
C MET A 106 -2.60 1.81 0.18
N ILE A 107 -2.85 2.35 -1.01
CA ILE A 107 -2.40 3.67 -1.44
C ILE A 107 -3.61 4.47 -1.90
N ASN A 108 -3.60 5.77 -1.65
CA ASN A 108 -4.54 6.74 -2.22
C ASN A 108 -3.84 7.44 -3.40
N PRO A 109 -3.96 6.93 -4.64
CA PRO A 109 -3.37 7.58 -5.80
C PRO A 109 -4.28 8.72 -6.27
N TYR A 110 -3.70 9.89 -6.50
CA TYR A 110 -4.42 11.06 -6.98
C TYR A 110 -3.66 11.68 -8.15
N PRO A 111 -3.90 11.24 -9.40
CA PRO A 111 -3.32 11.86 -10.60
C PRO A 111 -3.50 13.38 -10.62
N PHE A 112 -4.65 13.87 -10.15
CA PHE A 112 -4.98 15.29 -10.10
C PHE A 112 -3.95 16.16 -9.36
N PHE A 113 -3.32 15.66 -8.28
CA PHE A 113 -2.33 16.47 -7.55
C PHE A 113 -0.99 16.62 -8.27
N GLY A 114 -0.69 15.73 -9.23
CA GLY A 114 0.55 15.76 -10.01
C GLY A 114 0.37 16.30 -11.43
N CYS A 115 -0.85 16.64 -11.85
CA CYS A 115 -1.12 17.05 -13.22
C CYS A 115 -0.83 18.54 -13.47
N SER A 116 -0.34 18.81 -14.66
CA SER A 116 -0.18 20.13 -15.29
C SER A 116 -1.03 20.20 -16.56
N GLU A 117 -1.08 21.35 -17.22
CA GLU A 117 -1.77 21.48 -18.51
C GLU A 117 -1.22 20.48 -19.55
N GLU A 118 0.10 20.26 -19.58
CA GLU A 118 0.76 19.35 -20.52
C GLU A 118 0.47 17.86 -20.22
N THR A 119 0.12 17.54 -18.97
CA THR A 119 -0.13 16.16 -18.53
C THR A 119 -1.62 15.90 -18.26
N LEU A 120 -2.50 16.82 -18.65
CA LEU A 120 -3.93 16.71 -18.40
C LEU A 120 -4.54 15.47 -19.08
N ASP A 121 -4.23 15.24 -20.36
CA ASP A 121 -4.74 14.07 -21.07
C ASP A 121 -4.21 12.75 -20.49
N TYR A 122 -2.97 12.77 -20.00
CA TYR A 122 -2.34 11.65 -19.30
C TYR A 122 -3.00 11.36 -17.94
N ALA A 123 -3.39 12.39 -17.18
CA ALA A 123 -4.10 12.24 -15.92
C ALA A 123 -5.58 11.83 -16.09
N LEU A 124 -6.20 12.20 -17.21
CA LEU A 124 -7.62 11.96 -17.51
C LEU A 124 -7.87 10.72 -18.39
N PHE A 125 -6.86 9.86 -18.61
CA PHE A 125 -6.97 8.66 -19.45
C PHE A 125 -7.39 8.96 -20.90
N ARG A 126 -7.03 10.13 -21.42
CA ARG A 126 -7.31 10.55 -22.80
C ARG A 126 -6.14 10.18 -23.73
N PRO A 127 -6.36 10.09 -25.06
CA PRO A 127 -5.29 9.81 -26.00
C PRO A 127 -4.09 10.74 -25.84
N ASN A 128 -2.90 10.17 -25.62
CA ASN A 128 -1.64 10.89 -25.47
C ASN A 128 -0.48 9.97 -25.89
N SER A 129 0.75 10.51 -25.98
CA SER A 129 1.93 9.75 -26.41
C SER A 129 2.42 8.71 -25.38
N GLY A 130 1.92 8.77 -24.16
CA GLY A 130 2.39 7.99 -23.01
C GLY A 130 3.79 8.36 -22.56
N VAL A 131 4.16 7.88 -21.37
CA VAL A 131 5.49 8.04 -20.80
C VAL A 131 6.19 6.68 -20.82
N LEU A 132 7.36 6.61 -21.45
CA LEU A 132 8.19 5.40 -21.50
C LEU A 132 9.07 5.34 -20.26
N ASP A 133 9.01 4.23 -19.53
CA ASP A 133 10.02 3.89 -18.54
C ASP A 133 11.24 3.25 -19.22
N PRO A 134 12.42 3.91 -19.19
CA PRO A 134 13.61 3.40 -19.86
C PRO A 134 14.17 2.12 -19.24
N ASN A 135 13.86 1.80 -17.98
CA ASN A 135 14.40 0.63 -17.29
C ASN A 135 13.57 -0.61 -17.60
N THR A 136 12.24 -0.50 -17.50
CA THR A 136 11.31 -1.64 -17.70
C THR A 136 10.80 -1.76 -19.13
N LYS A 137 10.94 -0.71 -19.94
CA LYS A 137 10.35 -0.56 -21.29
C LYS A 137 8.82 -0.50 -21.31
N LEU A 138 8.18 -0.38 -20.14
CA LEU A 138 6.74 -0.15 -20.05
C LEU A 138 6.41 1.26 -20.53
N ARG A 139 5.32 1.40 -21.29
CA ARG A 139 4.77 2.70 -21.68
C ARG A 139 3.45 2.90 -20.94
N TYR A 140 3.44 3.82 -19.98
CA TYR A 140 2.21 4.21 -19.30
C TYR A 140 1.47 5.21 -20.17
N THR A 141 0.22 4.90 -20.50
CA THR A 141 -0.66 5.81 -21.24
C THR A 141 -1.56 6.63 -20.31
N ASN A 142 -1.52 6.35 -19.00
CA ASN A 142 -2.20 7.14 -17.99
C ASN A 142 -1.35 7.27 -16.70
N MET A 143 -1.60 8.34 -15.95
CA MET A 143 -0.84 8.68 -14.75
C MET A 143 -1.09 7.73 -13.57
N LEU A 144 -2.30 7.15 -13.48
CA LEU A 144 -2.63 6.22 -12.41
C LEU A 144 -1.74 4.97 -12.45
N ASP A 145 -1.59 4.36 -13.62
CA ASP A 145 -0.76 3.17 -13.79
C ASP A 145 0.70 3.45 -13.44
N ALA A 146 1.23 4.61 -13.87
CA ALA A 146 2.58 5.01 -13.50
C ALA A 146 2.74 5.24 -11.99
N GLN A 147 1.74 5.84 -11.33
CA GLN A 147 1.77 6.03 -9.87
C GLN A 147 1.70 4.71 -9.11
N LEU A 148 0.86 3.77 -9.56
CA LEU A 148 0.75 2.45 -8.95
C LEU A 148 2.03 1.64 -9.13
N ASP A 149 2.63 1.67 -10.32
CA ASP A 149 3.87 0.95 -10.58
C ASP A 149 5.07 1.57 -9.85
N ALA A 150 5.06 2.88 -9.60
CA ALA A 150 6.06 3.53 -8.76
C ALA A 150 6.01 3.05 -7.30
N VAL A 151 4.81 2.91 -6.74
CA VAL A 151 4.61 2.32 -5.40
C VAL A 151 5.10 0.88 -5.38
N PHE A 152 4.74 0.12 -6.42
CA PHE A 152 5.07 -1.28 -6.51
C PHE A 152 6.59 -1.54 -6.67
N SER A 153 7.24 -0.78 -7.53
CA SER A 153 8.70 -0.80 -7.71
C SER A 153 9.44 -0.46 -6.42
N THR A 154 8.91 0.48 -5.65
CA THR A 154 9.47 0.84 -4.35
C THR A 154 9.39 -0.31 -3.33
N MET A 155 8.30 -1.07 -3.32
CA MET A 155 8.15 -2.23 -2.43
C MET A 155 9.10 -3.37 -2.81
N LYS A 156 9.43 -3.53 -4.10
CA LYS A 156 10.38 -4.53 -4.61
C LYS A 156 11.83 -4.30 -4.23
N LEU A 157 12.22 -3.04 -3.99
CA LEU A 157 13.61 -2.69 -3.73
C LEU A 157 13.95 -2.96 -2.26
N PRO A 158 14.90 -3.87 -1.94
CA PRO A 158 15.36 -4.05 -0.58
C PRO A 158 15.97 -2.72 -0.10
N SER A 159 15.52 -2.22 1.05
CA SER A 159 16.12 -1.05 1.68
C SER A 159 17.56 -1.30 2.15
N ASP A 160 18.08 -2.53 2.03
CA ASP A 160 19.52 -2.83 2.09
C ASP A 160 19.79 -4.22 1.45
N SER A 161 20.77 -4.33 0.54
CA SER A 161 21.09 -5.56 -0.20
C SER A 161 22.04 -6.50 0.56
N SER A 162 22.03 -6.47 1.90
CA SER A 162 23.07 -7.11 2.72
C SER A 162 22.58 -8.12 3.76
N SER A 163 21.28 -8.42 3.88
CA SER A 163 20.76 -9.45 4.80
C SER A 163 20.17 -10.65 4.08
N SER A 164 20.44 -11.85 4.58
CA SER A 164 20.01 -13.16 4.05
C SER A 164 18.52 -13.48 4.23
N GLU A 165 17.67 -12.48 4.46
CA GLU A 165 16.21 -12.59 4.65
C GLU A 165 15.42 -12.33 3.35
N THR A 166 16.12 -12.18 2.22
CA THR A 166 15.57 -11.63 0.97
C THR A 166 14.58 -12.53 0.23
N VAL A 167 14.61 -13.85 0.42
CA VAL A 167 13.82 -14.78 -0.40
C VAL A 167 12.34 -14.77 0.01
N ASP A 168 12.03 -14.80 1.31
CA ASP A 168 10.64 -14.81 1.80
C ASP A 168 9.95 -13.46 1.55
N ASP A 169 10.69 -12.35 1.67
CA ASP A 169 10.19 -11.00 1.36
C ASP A 169 9.90 -10.85 -0.14
N LEU A 170 10.76 -11.39 -1.02
CA LEU A 170 10.55 -11.36 -2.47
C LEU A 170 9.34 -12.20 -2.91
N GLU A 171 9.20 -13.42 -2.39
CA GLU A 171 8.05 -14.29 -2.68
C GLU A 171 6.73 -13.65 -2.23
N ALA A 172 6.73 -12.98 -1.09
CA ALA A 172 5.56 -12.25 -0.61
C ALA A 172 5.23 -11.02 -1.47
N LEU A 173 6.24 -10.30 -1.95
CA LEU A 173 6.07 -9.17 -2.86
C LEU A 173 5.57 -9.63 -4.23
N LEU A 174 6.06 -10.77 -4.73
CA LEU A 174 5.57 -11.43 -5.93
C LEU A 174 4.11 -11.88 -5.77
N ALA A 175 3.74 -12.44 -4.62
CA ALA A 175 2.35 -12.79 -4.32
C ALA A 175 1.43 -11.55 -4.26
N MET A 176 1.96 -10.38 -3.85
CA MET A 176 1.24 -9.11 -3.96
C MET A 176 1.11 -8.63 -5.41
N GLU A 177 2.12 -8.86 -6.26
CA GLU A 177 2.09 -8.59 -7.70
C GLU A 177 1.03 -9.42 -8.42
N GLU A 178 1.04 -10.74 -8.21
CA GLU A 178 0.12 -11.67 -8.83
C GLU A 178 -1.32 -11.25 -8.52
N ARG A 179 -1.61 -10.90 -7.27
CA ARG A 179 -2.93 -10.39 -6.89
C ARG A 179 -3.28 -9.05 -7.53
N TRP A 180 -2.32 -8.13 -7.64
CA TRP A 180 -2.55 -6.85 -8.30
C TRP A 180 -2.89 -7.05 -9.78
N THR A 181 -2.14 -7.93 -10.48
CA THR A 181 -2.39 -8.27 -11.88
C THR A 181 -3.72 -9.01 -12.08
N GLU A 182 -4.12 -9.93 -11.20
CA GLU A 182 -5.42 -10.61 -11.22
C GLU A 182 -6.58 -9.61 -11.05
N THR A 183 -6.44 -8.64 -10.15
CA THR A 183 -7.49 -7.64 -9.87
C THR A 183 -7.67 -6.67 -11.05
N ASN A 184 -6.58 -6.31 -11.74
CA ASN A 184 -6.61 -5.34 -12.86
C ASN A 184 -6.85 -5.98 -14.25
N SER A 185 -6.59 -7.28 -14.40
CA SER A 185 -7.00 -8.01 -15.61
C SER A 185 -8.51 -8.27 -15.66
N ALA A 186 -9.18 -8.31 -14.50
CA ALA A 186 -10.63 -8.44 -14.42
C ALA A 186 -11.41 -7.16 -14.78
N SER A 187 -10.75 -5.99 -14.79
CA SER A 187 -11.38 -4.69 -15.10
C SER A 187 -11.17 -4.20 -16.54
N SER A 188 -10.48 -4.99 -17.37
CA SER A 188 -10.16 -4.68 -18.77
C SER A 188 -10.91 -5.56 -19.80
N GLY A 189 -11.93 -6.30 -19.34
CA GLY A 189 -12.86 -7.10 -20.17
C GLY A 189 -14.17 -6.41 -20.47
#